data_AF-A0A7W1DFT2-F1
#
_entry.id   AF-A0A7W1DFT2-F1
#
_cell.length_a   1.000
_cell.length_b   1.000
_cell.length_c   1.000
_cell.angle_alpha   90.00
_cell.angle_beta   90.00
_cell.angle_gamma   90.00
#
_symmetry.space_group_name_H-M   'P 1'
#
loop_
_entity.id
_entity.type
_entity.pdbx_description
1 polymer ?
#
loop_
_entity_poly.entity_id
_entity_poly.type
_entity_poly.pdbx_seq_one_letter_code
_entity_poly.pdbx_strand_id
1 'polypeptide(L)'
;REIPRRFPDVDLALLHLGGTRVLGIMVTMDAEQGVEAMRIIDSRTTIPIHYNDYEVFESPLEDFKRAVGEAGLEDRVHYLGHGDTYEFEVPGARDGT
;
A
#
# COMPACT_ATOMS: atom_id res chain seq x y z
N ARG A 1 10.73 7.73 4.76
CA ARG A 1 11.42 7.29 6.00
C ARG A 1 11.10 8.14 7.23
N GLU A 2 10.57 9.36 7.12
CA GLU A 2 10.18 10.17 8.28
C GLU A 2 8.90 9.69 8.96
N ILE A 3 7.93 9.16 8.20
CA ILE A 3 6.65 8.68 8.71
C ILE A 3 6.82 7.67 9.86
N PRO A 4 7.53 6.54 9.70
CA PRO A 4 7.71 5.57 10.80
C PRO A 4 8.47 6.15 12.01
N ARG A 5 9.26 7.22 11.83
CA ARG A 5 9.96 7.89 12.95
C ARG A 5 9.02 8.74 13.79
N ARG A 6 8.00 9.33 13.17
CA ARG A 6 7.01 10.20 13.82
C ARG A 6 5.77 9.44 14.26
N PHE A 7 5.47 8.35 13.55
CA PHE A 7 4.28 7.52 13.71
C PHE A 7 4.72 6.04 13.61
N PRO A 8 5.28 5.47 14.68
CA PRO A 8 5.84 4.12 14.65
C PRO A 8 4.79 3.01 14.54
N ASP A 9 3.56 3.26 14.99
CA ASP A 9 2.52 2.23 15.11
C ASP A 9 1.38 2.45 14.10
N VAL A 10 1.70 2.40 12.81
CA VAL A 10 0.68 2.52 11.75
C VAL A 10 -0.12 1.23 11.64
N ASP A 11 -1.41 1.29 11.97
CA ASP A 11 -2.30 0.13 11.84
C ASP A 11 -2.64 -0.17 10.38
N LEU A 12 -2.96 0.86 9.61
CA LEU A 12 -3.43 0.73 8.24
C LEU A 12 -2.74 1.73 7.31
N ALA A 13 -2.21 1.24 6.18
CA ALA A 13 -1.67 2.04 5.10
C ALA A 13 -2.50 1.88 3.82
N LEU A 14 -2.98 2.98 3.25
CA LEU A 14 -3.60 3.00 1.93
C LEU A 14 -2.56 3.47 0.91
N LEU A 15 -2.17 2.61 -0.03
CA LEU A 15 -1.09 2.90 -0.97
C LEU A 15 -1.63 3.13 -2.38
N HIS A 16 -1.39 4.31 -2.94
CA HIS A 16 -1.70 4.61 -4.34
C HIS A 16 -0.69 3.92 -5.25
N LEU A 17 -1.17 2.98 -6.06
CA LEU A 17 -0.36 2.22 -7.02
C LEU A 17 -0.68 2.60 -8.46
N GLY A 18 -0.25 1.78 -9.43
CA GLY A 18 -0.59 1.92 -10.85
C GLY A 18 0.54 2.40 -11.75
N GLY A 19 1.67 2.85 -11.20
CA GLY A 19 2.84 3.30 -11.98
C GLY A 19 2.54 4.42 -12.98
N THR A 20 1.54 5.27 -12.69
CA THR A 20 1.07 6.32 -13.61
C THR A 20 2.19 7.28 -13.96
N ARG A 21 2.33 7.64 -15.24
CA ARG A 21 3.29 8.64 -15.71
C ARG A 21 2.60 9.86 -16.31
N VAL A 22 3.08 11.05 -15.96
CA VAL A 22 2.67 12.33 -16.55
C VAL A 22 3.91 12.98 -17.14
N LEU A 23 3.88 13.29 -18.45
CA LEU A 23 5.03 13.83 -19.18
C LEU A 23 6.32 12.99 -19.01
N GLY A 24 6.18 11.66 -18.91
CA GLY A 24 7.28 10.71 -18.71
C GLY A 24 7.76 10.57 -17.25
N ILE A 25 7.22 11.38 -16.33
CA ILE A 25 7.55 11.35 -14.89
C ILE A 25 6.54 10.48 -14.17
N MET A 26 7.01 9.52 -13.37
CA MET A 26 6.15 8.68 -12.55
C MET A 26 5.56 9.48 -11.38
N VAL A 27 4.24 9.44 -11.22
CA VAL A 27 3.48 10.21 -10.22
C VAL A 27 2.67 9.34 -9.25
N THR A 28 2.53 8.04 -9.53
CA THR A 28 2.06 7.04 -8.56
C THR A 28 3.08 5.91 -8.44
N MET A 29 3.05 5.15 -7.34
CA MET A 29 4.01 4.08 -7.14
C MET A 29 3.75 2.91 -8.11
N ASP A 30 4.81 2.30 -8.59
CA ASP A 30 4.75 0.97 -9.21
C ASP A 30 4.77 -0.14 -8.14
N ALA A 31 4.76 -1.41 -8.58
CA ALA A 31 4.78 -2.57 -7.70
C ALA A 31 6.01 -2.61 -6.75
N GLU A 32 7.21 -2.33 -7.27
CA GLU A 32 8.45 -2.37 -6.49
C GLU A 32 8.47 -1.27 -5.42
N GLN A 33 8.07 -0.06 -5.81
CA GLN A 33 7.93 1.06 -4.89
C GLN A 33 6.84 0.83 -3.85
N GLY A 34 5.75 0.16 -4.21
CA GLY A 34 4.70 -0.26 -3.28
C GLY A 34 5.23 -1.19 -2.19
N VAL A 35 6.02 -2.20 -2.57
CA VAL A 35 6.65 -3.13 -1.60
C VAL A 35 7.66 -2.40 -0.72
N GLU A 36 8.47 -1.50 -1.27
CA GLU A 36 9.39 -0.70 -0.46
C GLU A 36 8.63 0.23 0.50
N ALA A 37 7.49 0.80 0.09
CA ALA A 37 6.64 1.58 0.97
C ALA A 37 6.09 0.73 2.13
N MET A 38 5.65 -0.51 1.88
CA MET A 38 5.25 -1.43 2.95
C MET A 38 6.37 -1.67 3.97
N ARG A 39 7.61 -1.86 3.49
CA ARG A 39 8.79 -2.07 4.37
C ARG A 39 9.17 -0.82 5.16
N ILE A 40 9.05 0.36 4.56
CA ILE A 40 9.36 1.63 5.23
C ILE A 40 8.30 1.97 6.27
N ILE A 41 7.02 1.81 5.93
CA ILE A 41 5.91 2.18 6.82
C ILE A 41 5.70 1.13 7.91
N ASP A 42 5.99 -0.15 7.61
CA ASP A 42 5.81 -1.30 8.51
C ASP A 42 4.42 -1.35 9.15
N SER A 43 3.39 -1.01 8.35
CA SER A 43 2.01 -1.04 8.80
C SER A 43 1.53 -2.46 9.07
N ARG A 44 0.63 -2.65 10.03
CA ARG A 44 0.00 -3.96 10.29
C ARG A 44 -0.79 -4.48 9.07
N THR A 45 -1.46 -3.57 8.36
CA THR A 45 -2.18 -3.90 7.12
C THR A 45 -1.96 -2.82 6.07
N THR A 46 -1.77 -3.25 4.82
CA THR A 46 -1.71 -2.41 3.64
C THR A 46 -2.89 -2.73 2.72
N ILE A 47 -3.54 -1.69 2.19
CA ILE A 47 -4.56 -1.82 1.15
C ILE A 47 -4.10 -1.01 -0.07
N PRO A 48 -3.85 -1.66 -1.22
CA PRO A 48 -3.57 -0.95 -2.45
C PRO A 48 -4.83 -0.29 -2.98
N ILE A 49 -4.71 0.95 -3.46
CA ILE A 49 -5.78 1.74 -4.06
C ILE A 49 -5.29 2.41 -5.35
N HIS A 50 -6.21 2.97 -6.13
CA HIS A 50 -5.92 3.71 -7.35
C HIS A 50 -5.12 2.91 -8.40
N TYR A 51 -5.52 1.64 -8.61
CA TYR A 51 -4.84 0.71 -9.53
C TYR A 51 -5.70 0.31 -10.75
N ASN A 52 -6.98 0.72 -10.80
CA ASN A 52 -7.94 0.26 -11.82
C ASN A 52 -9.01 1.31 -12.23
N ASP A 53 -8.88 2.57 -11.84
CA ASP A 53 -9.84 3.65 -12.16
C ASP A 53 -9.71 4.23 -13.59
N TYR A 54 -8.59 4.02 -14.30
CA TYR A 54 -8.30 4.60 -15.63
C TYR A 54 -7.42 3.67 -16.49
N GLU A 55 -7.44 3.83 -17.82
CA GLU A 55 -6.67 3.00 -18.77
C GLU A 55 -5.15 3.25 -18.79
N VAL A 56 -4.64 4.24 -18.05
CA VAL A 56 -3.25 4.74 -18.12
C VAL A 56 -2.28 4.13 -17.09
N PHE A 57 -2.62 2.98 -16.50
CA PHE A 57 -1.74 2.31 -15.55
C PHE A 57 -0.70 1.43 -16.26
N GLU A 58 0.56 1.71 -15.99
CA GLU A 58 1.69 0.92 -16.51
C GLU A 58 2.00 -0.29 -15.62
N SER A 59 1.56 -0.27 -14.35
CA SER A 59 1.76 -1.35 -13.38
C SER A 59 0.41 -1.85 -12.84
N PRO A 60 -0.14 -2.96 -13.39
CA PRO A 60 -1.41 -3.52 -12.91
C PRO A 60 -1.29 -4.09 -11.49
N LEU A 61 -2.43 -4.25 -10.81
CA LEU A 61 -2.48 -4.82 -9.46
C LEU A 61 -1.79 -6.19 -9.35
N GLU A 62 -1.87 -7.02 -10.40
CA GLU A 62 -1.23 -8.35 -10.42
C GLU A 62 0.29 -8.29 -10.30
N ASP A 63 0.93 -7.22 -10.78
CA ASP A 63 2.37 -7.03 -10.59
C ASP A 63 2.69 -6.76 -9.13
N PHE A 64 1.86 -5.96 -8.45
CA PHE A 64 2.00 -5.74 -7.01
C PHE A 64 1.75 -7.00 -6.20
N LYS A 65 0.70 -7.79 -6.52
CA LYS A 65 0.45 -9.09 -5.88
C LYS A 65 1.65 -10.02 -6.00
N ARG A 66 2.25 -10.10 -7.18
CA ARG A 66 3.47 -10.89 -7.43
C ARG A 66 4.65 -10.39 -6.61
N ALA A 67 4.91 -9.08 -6.63
CA ALA A 67 6.02 -8.47 -5.87
C ALA A 67 5.86 -8.66 -4.35
N VAL A 68 4.63 -8.56 -3.81
CA VAL A 68 4.31 -8.86 -2.42
C VAL A 68 4.58 -10.32 -2.09
N GLY A 69 4.19 -11.23 -3.00
CA GLY A 69 4.44 -12.66 -2.88
C GLY A 69 5.93 -13.01 -2.83
N GLU A 70 6.70 -12.46 -3.76
CA GLU A 70 8.15 -12.62 -3.80
C GLU A 70 8.84 -12.02 -2.56
N ALA A 71 8.24 -11.00 -1.96
CA ALA A 71 8.73 -10.36 -0.74
C ALA A 71 8.33 -11.08 0.55
N GLY A 72 7.42 -12.06 0.50
CA GLY A 72 6.91 -12.76 1.69
C GLY A 72 6.07 -11.86 2.61
N LEU A 73 5.31 -10.92 2.04
CA LEU A 73 4.51 -9.93 2.77
C LEU A 73 2.99 -10.11 2.55
N GLU A 74 2.57 -11.25 2.01
CA GLU A 74 1.17 -11.52 1.65
C GLU A 74 0.22 -11.42 2.84
N ASP A 75 0.70 -11.76 4.04
CA ASP A 75 -0.05 -11.70 5.30
C ASP A 75 -0.36 -10.27 5.75
N ARG A 76 0.28 -9.27 5.14
CA ARG A 76 0.12 -7.85 5.47
C ARG A 76 -0.71 -7.08 4.46
N VAL A 77 -1.23 -7.71 3.40
CA VAL A 77 -1.98 -7.01 2.35
C VAL A 77 -3.42 -7.48 2.29
N HIS A 78 -4.34 -6.52 2.24
CA HIS A 78 -5.75 -6.78 2.00
C HIS A 78 -6.17 -6.13 0.68
N TYR A 79 -6.78 -6.91 -0.22
CA TYR A 79 -7.21 -6.46 -1.54
C TYR A 79 -8.72 -6.24 -1.54
N LEU A 80 -9.16 -5.06 -1.98
CA LEU A 80 -10.56 -4.70 -2.10
C LEU A 80 -10.93 -4.44 -3.56
N GLY A 81 -12.08 -4.97 -3.98
CA GLY A 81 -12.77 -4.58 -5.20
C GLY A 81 -13.70 -3.38 -4.99
N HIS A 82 -14.28 -2.87 -6.08
CA HIS A 82 -15.26 -1.78 -6.01
C HIS A 82 -16.50 -2.20 -5.23
N GLY A 83 -16.84 -1.43 -4.21
CA GLY A 83 -17.99 -1.69 -3.33
C GLY A 83 -17.68 -2.58 -2.12
N ASP A 84 -16.48 -3.15 -2.04
CA ASP A 84 -16.06 -3.90 -0.86
C ASP A 84 -15.83 -2.96 0.33
N THR A 85 -15.98 -3.52 1.53
CA THR A 85 -15.73 -2.82 2.80
C THR A 85 -14.69 -3.59 3.59
N TYR A 86 -13.71 -2.87 4.13
CA TYR A 86 -12.75 -3.40 5.10
C TYR A 86 -12.98 -2.77 6.47
N GLU A 87 -13.33 -3.60 7.44
CA GLU A 87 -13.41 -3.21 8.85
C GLU A 87 -12.17 -3.71 9.57
N PHE A 88 -11.60 -2.86 10.42
CA PHE A 88 -10.45 -3.21 11.25
C PHE A 88 -10.62 -2.66 12.65
N GLU A 89 -10.06 -3.39 13.62
CA GLU A 89 -10.03 -2.95 14.99
C GLU A 89 -8.82 -2.05 15.20
N VAL A 90 -9.06 -0.87 15.77
CA VAL A 90 -7.99 -0.04 16.29
C VAL A 90 -7.64 -0.56 17.68
N PRO A 91 -6.37 -0.92 17.95
CA PRO A 91 -5.96 -1.28 19.29
C PRO A 91 -6.36 -0.17 20.28
N GLY A 92 -6.84 -0.54 21.47
CA GLY A 92 -7.18 0.42 22.52
C GLY A 92 -6.04 1.40 22.79
N ALA A 93 -6.36 2.55 23.40
CA ALA A 93 -5.42 3.66 23.63
C ALA A 93 -4.02 3.13 24.00
N ARG A 94 -3.07 3.36 23.09
CA ARG A 94 -1.67 3.02 23.31
C ARG A 94 -1.20 3.94 24.44
N ASP A 95 -0.97 3.38 25.63
CA ASP A 95 -0.47 4.14 26.78
C ASP A 95 0.74 4.97 26.32
N GLY A 96 0.66 6.27 26.60
CA GLY A 96 1.50 7.29 25.99
C GLY A 96 2.98 6.99 26.08
N THR A 97 3.68 7.21 24.97
CA THR A 97 5.13 7.39 24.93
C THR A 97 5.55 8.66 25.65
#